data_AF-A0A2T4Z8W4-F1
#
_entry.id   AF-A0A2T4Z8W4-F1
#
_cell.length_a   1.000
_cell.length_b   1.000
_cell.length_c   1.000
_cell.angle_alpha   90.00
_cell.angle_beta   90.00
_cell.angle_gamma   90.00
#
_symmetry.space_group_name_H-M   'P 1'
#
loop_
_entity.id
_entity.type
_entity.pdbx_description
1 polymer ?
#
loop_
_entity_poly.entity_id
_entity_poly.type
_entity_poly.pdbx_seq_one_letter_code
_entity_poly.pdbx_strand_id
1 'polypeptide(L)'
;MVFKGFVKFVSYKKRFAANLGFKSFEEMSNHTHTIFLIPPDAGCFVTKLPDGGWAVWNNQGNPPYSLEKWDTWEEAARYLRILFDSKGLTEECWKPQGYNGSDKDEFLTRPPTSTDE
;
A
#
# COMPACT_ATOMS: atom_id res chain seq x y z
N MET A 1 26.47 20.44 -14.18
CA MET A 1 26.16 19.05 -14.60
C MET A 1 24.87 18.64 -13.90
N VAL A 2 23.71 18.86 -14.54
CA VAL A 2 22.42 18.78 -13.84
C VAL A 2 21.85 17.36 -13.91
N PHE A 3 21.63 16.81 -12.73
CA PHE A 3 20.88 15.61 -12.35
C PHE A 3 19.74 15.18 -13.30
N LYS A 4 20.05 14.45 -14.37
CA LYS A 4 19.02 13.82 -15.23
C LYS A 4 18.18 12.77 -14.49
N GLY A 5 18.76 12.10 -13.48
CA GLY A 5 18.05 11.10 -12.67
C GLY A 5 17.05 11.70 -11.68
N PHE A 6 17.41 12.82 -11.03
CA PHE A 6 16.58 13.45 -9.99
C PHE A 6 15.30 14.06 -10.57
N VAL A 7 15.38 14.67 -11.76
CA VAL A 7 14.21 15.25 -12.46
C VAL A 7 13.20 14.16 -12.87
N LYS A 8 13.66 12.99 -13.32
CA LYS A 8 12.80 11.86 -13.64
C LYS A 8 12.06 11.33 -12.41
N PHE A 9 12.75 11.23 -11.28
CA PHE A 9 12.18 10.72 -10.03
C PHE A 9 11.13 11.67 -9.44
N VAL A 10 11.38 12.98 -9.42
CA VAL A 10 10.40 13.98 -8.98
C VAL A 10 9.16 13.98 -9.87
N SER A 11 9.35 13.87 -11.19
CA SER A 11 8.24 13.80 -12.15
C SER A 11 7.40 12.54 -11.97
N TYR A 12 8.05 11.41 -11.68
CA TYR A 12 7.36 10.16 -11.40
C TYR A 12 6.50 10.25 -10.13
N LYS A 13 7.07 10.74 -9.01
CA LYS A 13 6.32 10.90 -7.75
C LYS A 13 5.07 11.75 -7.90
N LYS A 14 5.17 12.85 -8.65
CA LYS A 14 4.02 13.71 -8.97
C LYS A 14 2.96 12.97 -9.79
N ARG A 15 3.36 12.23 -10.82
CA ARG A 15 2.44 11.44 -11.65
C ARG A 15 1.79 10.30 -10.88
N PHE A 16 2.54 9.64 -10.00
CA PHE A 16 2.04 8.55 -9.16
C PHE A 16 0.97 9.06 -8.19
N ALA A 17 1.24 10.16 -7.48
CA ALA A 17 0.26 10.81 -6.60
C ALA A 17 -0.99 11.27 -7.37
N ALA A 18 -0.81 11.88 -8.54
CA ALA A 18 -1.92 12.32 -9.38
C ALA A 18 -2.79 11.15 -9.88
N ASN A 19 -2.19 9.99 -10.19
CA ASN A 19 -2.93 8.78 -10.58
C ASN A 19 -3.81 8.20 -9.45
N LEU A 20 -3.46 8.53 -8.21
CA LEU A 20 -4.21 8.19 -7.00
C LEU A 20 -5.14 9.33 -6.54
N GLY A 21 -5.24 10.41 -7.32
CA GLY A 21 -6.13 11.53 -7.02
C GLY A 21 -5.56 12.61 -6.08
N PHE A 22 -4.27 12.54 -5.73
CA PHE A 22 -3.62 13.49 -4.84
C PHE A 22 -2.88 14.59 -5.59
N LYS A 23 -2.80 15.79 -5.00
CA LYS A 23 -2.06 16.93 -5.59
C LYS A 23 -0.56 16.75 -5.44
N SER A 24 -0.12 16.00 -4.42
CA SER A 24 1.30 15.76 -4.15
C SER A 24 1.56 14.39 -3.53
N PHE A 25 2.79 13.91 -3.66
CA PHE A 25 3.24 12.67 -3.03
C PHE A 25 3.27 12.77 -1.50
N GLU A 26 3.50 13.97 -0.95
CA GLU A 26 3.43 14.23 0.48
C GLU A 26 1.99 14.07 1.00
N GLU A 27 1.02 14.67 0.30
CA GLU A 27 -0.40 14.50 0.59
C GLU A 27 -0.79 13.02 0.55
N MET A 28 -0.45 12.31 -0.53
CA MET A 28 -0.67 10.86 -0.66
C MET A 28 -0.05 10.08 0.52
N SER A 29 1.14 10.46 0.97
CA SER A 29 1.86 9.79 2.06
C SER A 29 1.15 9.93 3.41
N ASN A 30 0.43 11.03 3.65
CA ASN A 30 -0.40 11.22 4.85
C ASN A 30 -1.61 10.27 4.89
N HIS A 31 -2.03 9.76 3.74
CA HIS A 31 -3.11 8.78 3.60
C HIS A 31 -2.59 7.35 3.35
N THR A 32 -1.27 7.16 3.44
CA THR A 32 -0.60 5.88 3.19
C THR A 32 -0.22 5.21 4.49
N HIS A 33 -0.54 3.92 4.57
CA HIS A 33 -0.31 3.04 5.69
C HIS A 33 0.66 1.93 5.27
N THR A 34 1.74 1.74 6.03
CA THR A 34 2.65 0.61 5.83
C THR A 34 2.00 -0.66 6.38
N ILE A 35 1.96 -1.75 5.62
CA ILE A 35 1.32 -3.01 6.04
C ILE A 35 2.35 -4.04 6.46
N PHE A 36 3.31 -4.31 5.60
CA PHE A 36 4.38 -5.24 5.89
C PHE A 36 5.66 -4.85 5.17
N LEU A 37 6.78 -5.24 5.76
CA LEU A 37 8.09 -5.03 5.17
C LEU A 37 8.48 -6.23 4.31
N ILE A 38 9.13 -5.97 3.20
CA ILE A 38 9.69 -6.97 2.30
C ILE A 38 11.21 -6.79 2.37
N PRO A 39 11.94 -7.62 3.13
CA PRO A 39 13.39 -7.50 3.22
C PRO A 39 14.05 -7.65 1.85
N PRO A 40 15.18 -6.96 1.60
CA PRO A 40 15.94 -6.15 2.55
C PRO A 40 15.42 -4.71 2.78
N ASP A 41 14.87 -4.04 1.76
CA ASP A 41 14.60 -2.59 1.81
C ASP A 41 13.25 -2.15 1.19
N ALA A 42 12.32 -3.08 1.00
CA ALA A 42 11.01 -2.79 0.43
C ALA A 42 9.88 -2.92 1.46
N GLY A 43 8.72 -2.43 1.11
CA GLY A 43 7.51 -2.48 1.90
C GLY A 43 6.27 -2.52 1.01
N CYS A 44 5.21 -3.10 1.56
CA CYS A 44 3.89 -3.03 0.98
C CYS A 44 3.07 -2.00 1.76
N PHE A 45 2.39 -1.14 1.01
CA PHE A 45 1.65 0.01 1.50
C PHE A 45 0.22 -0.07 0.99
N VAL A 46 -0.68 0.56 1.73
CA VAL A 46 -2.03 0.85 1.26
C VAL A 46 -2.31 2.34 1.42
N THR A 47 -2.93 2.96 0.44
CA THR A 47 -3.31 4.36 0.46
C THR A 47 -4.82 4.47 0.37
N LYS A 48 -5.43 5.19 1.33
CA LYS A 48 -6.87 5.53 1.25
C LYS A 48 -7.05 6.64 0.22
N LEU A 49 -7.84 6.39 -0.81
CA LEU A 49 -8.05 7.31 -1.93
C LEU A 49 -9.11 8.37 -1.59
N PRO A 50 -9.07 9.56 -2.24
CA PRO A 50 -10.02 10.64 -1.99
C PRO A 50 -11.45 10.32 -2.41
N ASP A 51 -11.66 9.36 -3.32
CA ASP A 51 -12.97 8.83 -3.71
C ASP A 51 -13.51 7.78 -2.73
N GLY A 52 -12.76 7.44 -1.68
CA GLY A 52 -13.17 6.51 -0.63
C GLY A 52 -12.65 5.08 -0.81
N GLY A 53 -12.09 4.76 -1.98
CA GLY A 53 -11.45 3.47 -2.24
C GLY A 53 -10.05 3.34 -1.62
N TRP A 54 -9.37 2.24 -1.95
CA TRP A 54 -8.06 1.88 -1.43
C TRP A 54 -7.10 1.48 -2.54
N ALA A 55 -5.85 1.89 -2.47
CA ALA A 55 -4.81 1.47 -3.39
C ALA A 55 -3.69 0.74 -2.65
N VAL A 56 -3.47 -0.53 -3.01
CA VAL A 56 -2.34 -1.32 -2.53
C VAL A 56 -1.17 -1.13 -3.50
N TRP A 57 0.02 -0.84 -2.99
CA TRP A 57 1.22 -0.71 -3.80
C TRP A 57 2.46 -1.10 -2.99
N ASN A 58 3.55 -1.42 -3.68
CA ASN A 58 4.82 -1.69 -3.03
C ASN A 58 5.93 -0.87 -3.70
N ASN A 59 6.98 -0.57 -2.93
CA ASN A 59 8.15 0.13 -3.46
C ASN A 59 9.26 -0.86 -3.89
N GLN A 60 8.91 -2.12 -4.17
CA GLN A 60 9.89 -3.12 -4.57
C GLN A 60 10.38 -2.85 -5.99
N GLY A 61 11.70 -2.72 -6.16
CA GLY A 61 12.32 -2.47 -7.46
C GLY A 61 12.30 -0.99 -7.89
N ASN A 62 12.35 -0.77 -9.20
CA ASN A 62 12.41 0.57 -9.78
C ASN A 62 11.02 1.07 -10.17
N PRO A 63 10.77 2.39 -10.08
CA PRO A 63 9.59 3.01 -10.66
C PRO A 63 9.40 2.65 -12.15
N PRO A 64 8.15 2.52 -12.64
CA PRO A 64 6.90 2.73 -11.91
C PRO A 64 6.55 1.55 -10.99
N TYR A 65 6.09 1.90 -9.79
CA TYR A 65 5.60 0.94 -8.81
C TYR A 65 4.27 0.37 -9.26
N SER A 66 4.11 -0.94 -9.07
CA SER A 66 2.83 -1.60 -9.30
C SER A 66 1.84 -1.17 -8.22
N LEU A 67 0.61 -0.87 -8.64
CA LEU A 67 -0.49 -0.53 -7.75
C LEU A 67 -1.75 -1.25 -8.20
N GLU A 68 -2.60 -1.58 -7.23
CA GLU A 68 -3.88 -2.22 -7.43
C GLU A 68 -4.93 -1.46 -6.61
N LYS A 69 -6.07 -1.14 -7.24
CA LYS A 69 -7.14 -0.35 -6.62
C LYS A 69 -8.29 -1.28 -6.23
N TRP A 70 -8.87 -1.00 -5.09
CA TRP A 70 -9.97 -1.75 -4.49
C TRP A 70 -11.03 -0.76 -4.02
N ASP A 71 -12.30 -1.13 -4.17
CA ASP A 71 -13.42 -0.28 -3.74
C ASP A 71 -13.57 -0.30 -2.22
N THR A 72 -13.26 -1.44 -1.60
CA THR A 72 -13.44 -1.66 -0.15
C THR A 72 -12.13 -2.00 0.56
N TRP A 73 -12.10 -1.72 1.87
CA TRP A 73 -10.94 -2.02 2.71
C TRP A 73 -10.75 -3.53 2.85
N GLU A 74 -11.85 -4.27 2.98
CA GLU A 74 -11.88 -5.71 3.17
C GLU A 74 -11.25 -6.45 1.99
N GLU A 75 -11.51 -6.01 0.76
CA GLU A 75 -10.88 -6.57 -0.43
C GLU A 75 -9.38 -6.27 -0.49
N ALA A 76 -8.99 -5.03 -0.19
CA ALA A 76 -7.58 -4.63 -0.12
C ALA A 76 -6.82 -5.43 0.96
N ALA A 77 -7.42 -5.63 2.13
CA ALA A 77 -6.86 -6.40 3.24
C ALA A 77 -6.69 -7.88 2.88
N ARG A 78 -7.70 -8.49 2.23
CA ARG A 78 -7.61 -9.85 1.69
C ARG A 78 -6.45 -9.99 0.73
N TYR A 79 -6.35 -9.07 -0.23
CA TYR A 79 -5.27 -9.06 -1.19
C TYR A 79 -3.89 -8.92 -0.52
N LEU A 80 -3.75 -8.00 0.44
CA LEU A 80 -2.51 -7.80 1.20
C LEU A 80 -2.08 -9.07 1.94
N ARG A 81 -3.04 -9.80 2.54
CA ARG A 81 -2.74 -11.05 3.24
C ARG A 81 -2.32 -12.16 2.29
N ILE A 82 -3.01 -12.32 1.16
CA ILE A 82 -2.62 -13.25 0.09
C ILE A 82 -1.20 -12.92 -0.41
N LEU A 83 -0.92 -11.63 -0.66
CA LEU A 83 0.38 -11.17 -1.11
C LEU A 83 1.47 -11.47 -0.10
N PHE A 84 1.21 -11.25 1.19
CA PHE A 84 2.15 -11.56 2.27
C PHE A 84 2.44 -13.06 2.38
N ASP A 85 1.40 -13.89 2.42
CA ASP A 85 1.53 -15.35 2.52
C ASP A 85 2.25 -15.90 1.26
N SER A 86 1.97 -15.36 0.06
CA SER A 86 2.62 -15.77 -1.19
C SER A 86 4.13 -15.47 -1.23
N LYS A 87 4.58 -14.47 -0.46
CA LYS A 87 5.99 -14.11 -0.37
C LYS A 87 6.75 -14.95 0.66
N GLY A 88 6.08 -15.81 1.43
CA GLY A 88 6.70 -16.65 2.45
C GLY A 88 7.37 -15.83 3.56
N LEU A 89 6.85 -14.64 3.83
CA LEU A 89 7.39 -13.73 4.84
C LEU A 89 7.04 -14.22 6.24
N THR A 90 7.93 -13.98 7.19
CA THR A 90 7.72 -14.25 8.61
C THR A 90 6.76 -13.22 9.21
N GLU A 91 5.96 -13.61 10.20
CA GLU A 91 4.98 -12.73 10.86
C GLU A 91 5.61 -11.45 11.46
N GLU A 92 6.90 -11.45 11.76
CA GLU A 92 7.65 -10.26 12.17
C GLU A 92 7.70 -9.15 11.09
N CYS A 93 7.49 -9.51 9.82
CA CYS A 93 7.40 -8.58 8.72
C CYS A 93 6.03 -7.90 8.65
N TRP A 94 4.98 -8.49 9.22
CA TRP A 94 3.63 -7.95 9.25
C TRP A 94 3.51 -6.88 10.34
N LYS A 95 3.62 -5.61 9.93
CA LYS A 95 3.63 -4.44 10.82
C LYS A 95 2.69 -3.34 10.30
N PRO A 96 1.37 -3.61 10.30
CA PRO A 96 0.39 -2.64 9.81
C PRO A 96 0.37 -1.37 10.66
N GLN A 97 0.43 -0.22 10.00
CA GLN A 97 0.38 1.11 10.61
C GLN A 97 -0.98 1.76 10.40
N GLY A 98 -1.62 2.21 11.48
CA GLY A 98 -2.40 3.46 11.47
C GLY A 98 -3.78 3.47 10.80
N TYR A 99 -4.50 2.34 10.67
CA TYR A 99 -5.95 2.40 10.44
C TYR A 99 -6.68 2.14 11.76
N ASN A 100 -7.28 3.18 12.34
CA ASN A 100 -8.06 3.09 13.57
C ASN A 100 -9.54 3.33 13.28
N GLY A 101 -10.14 2.48 12.44
CA GLY A 101 -11.56 2.53 12.09
C GLY A 101 -12.54 2.22 13.23
N SER A 102 -12.07 2.17 14.48
CA SER A 102 -12.70 1.67 15.72
C SER A 102 -12.54 0.16 15.96
N ASP A 103 -11.78 -0.16 17.01
CA ASP A 103 -11.81 -1.33 17.92
C ASP A 103 -11.76 -2.78 17.42
N LYS A 104 -11.32 -3.02 16.18
CA LYS A 104 -10.66 -4.29 15.84
C LYS A 104 -9.50 -3.98 14.93
N ASP A 105 -8.30 -4.45 15.26
CA ASP A 105 -7.18 -4.44 14.34
C ASP A 105 -7.56 -5.30 13.11
N GLU A 106 -8.26 -4.72 12.14
CA GLU A 106 -8.72 -5.39 10.91
C GLU A 106 -7.54 -5.85 10.04
N PHE A 107 -6.35 -5.31 10.27
CA PHE A 107 -5.12 -5.85 9.69
C PHE A 107 -4.60 -7.10 10.41
N LEU A 108 -4.98 -7.34 11.67
CA LEU A 108 -4.60 -8.52 12.45
C LEU A 108 -5.68 -9.60 12.43
N THR A 109 -6.94 -9.20 12.22
CA THR A 109 -8.01 -10.15 11.99
C THR A 109 -7.88 -10.63 10.55
N ARG A 110 -7.55 -11.92 10.35
CA ARG A 110 -7.69 -12.53 9.03
C ARG A 110 -9.10 -12.18 8.52
N PRO A 111 -9.24 -11.74 7.27
CA PRO A 111 -10.56 -11.53 6.71
C PRO A 111 -11.34 -12.84 6.91
N PRO A 112 -12.62 -12.79 7.30
CA PRO A 112 -13.41 -14.00 7.37
C PRO A 112 -13.30 -14.66 5.99
N THR A 113 -12.72 -15.86 5.97
CA THR A 113 -12.89 -16.78 4.84
C THR A 113 -14.40 -16.93 4.74
N SER A 114 -15.00 -16.39 3.67
CA SER A 114 -16.37 -16.73 3.33
C SER A 114 -16.40 -18.22 3.04
N THR A 115 -16.59 -19.01 4.10
CA THR A 115 -17.12 -20.36 4.06
C THR A 115 -18.47 -20.24 4.75
N ASP A 116 -19.42 -19.73 3.98
CA ASP A 116 -20.80 -20.18 4.12
C ASP A 116 -20.84 -21.47 3.29
N GLU A 117 -20.74 -22.61 3.97
CA GLU A 117 -21.38 -23.92 3.71
C GLU A 117 -21.09 -24.87 4.88
#